data_AF-A0A1B1ZLC1-F1
#
_entry.id   AF-A0A1B1ZLC1-F1
#
_cell.length_a   1.000
_cell.length_b   1.000
_cell.length_c   1.000
_cell.angle_alpha   90.00
_cell.angle_beta   90.00
_cell.angle_gamma   90.00
#
_symmetry.space_group_name_H-M   'P 1'
#
loop_
_entity.id
_entity.type
_entity.pdbx_description
1 polymer ?
#
loop_
_entity_poly.entity_id
_entity_poly.type
_entity_poly.pdbx_seq_one_letter_code
_entity_poly.pdbx_strand_id
1 'polypeptide(L)'
;MEQIERIPAGNLRVPRAEFAAVWAAAQCRTREQGERGIQDWYAAGVVTTCRWLAGASHRTSWGLVQPAAAPVTQSRETAYEELIEAECLAVELVSLRQPDLVADRPGWREGIRATLWWAWRGEGPPPLDVPRQAGTG
;
A
#
# COMPACT_ATOMS: atom_id res chain seq x y z
N MET A 1 -0.83 -9.39 12.13
CA MET A 1 -1.53 -9.65 10.85
C MET A 1 -3.06 -9.74 11.02
N GLU A 2 -3.64 -9.31 12.15
CA GLU A 2 -5.09 -9.37 12.45
C GLU A 2 -6.02 -8.55 11.52
N GLN A 3 -5.50 -7.62 10.70
CA GLN A 3 -6.35 -6.79 9.82
C GLN A 3 -6.76 -7.45 8.50
N ILE A 4 -6.07 -8.51 8.06
CA ILE A 4 -6.23 -9.06 6.69
C ILE A 4 -7.58 -9.77 6.51
N GLU A 5 -8.13 -10.35 7.57
CA GLU A 5 -9.45 -11.00 7.53
C GLU A 5 -10.60 -10.00 7.49
N ARG A 6 -10.35 -8.76 7.94
CA ARG A 6 -11.32 -7.67 8.03
C ARG A 6 -11.36 -6.80 6.77
N ILE A 7 -10.54 -7.12 5.76
CA ILE A 7 -10.52 -6.38 4.50
C ILE A 7 -11.85 -6.60 3.78
N PRO A 8 -12.57 -5.52 3.40
CA PRO A 8 -13.80 -5.64 2.62
C PRO A 8 -13.57 -6.50 1.38
N ALA A 9 -14.49 -7.44 1.12
CA ALA A 9 -14.33 -8.43 0.05
C ALA A 9 -14.21 -7.80 -1.36
N GLY A 10 -14.72 -6.58 -1.55
CA GLY A 10 -14.54 -5.82 -2.80
C GLY A 10 -13.08 -5.41 -3.02
N ASN A 11 -12.38 -4.98 -1.96
CA ASN A 11 -11.12 -4.24 -2.03
C ASN A 11 -9.92 -5.02 -2.58
N LEU A 12 -10.01 -6.35 -2.66
CA LEU A 12 -8.94 -7.21 -3.14
C LEU A 12 -9.46 -8.12 -4.26
N ARG A 13 -8.86 -7.98 -5.44
CA ARG A 13 -8.99 -8.93 -6.56
C ARG A 13 -7.97 -10.06 -6.49
N VAL A 14 -7.03 -9.98 -5.55
CA VAL A 14 -5.97 -10.97 -5.32
C VAL A 14 -6.24 -11.79 -4.06
N PRO A 15 -5.69 -13.02 -3.95
CA PRO A 15 -5.82 -13.81 -2.73
C PRO A 15 -5.28 -13.08 -1.50
N ARG A 16 -6.01 -13.12 -0.38
CA ARG A 16 -5.59 -12.48 0.89
C ARG A 16 -4.22 -12.94 1.38
N ALA A 17 -3.87 -14.21 1.17
CA ALA A 17 -2.54 -14.74 1.51
C ALA A 17 -1.43 -14.12 0.67
N GLU A 18 -1.69 -13.87 -0.62
CA GLU A 18 -0.75 -13.19 -1.52
C GLU A 18 -0.58 -11.72 -1.10
N PHE A 19 -1.70 -11.05 -0.80
CA PHE A 19 -1.71 -9.70 -0.23
C PHE A 19 -0.89 -9.60 1.07
N ALA A 20 -1.09 -10.55 1.98
CA ALA A 20 -0.36 -10.63 3.24
C ALA A 20 1.14 -10.79 3.02
N ALA A 21 1.54 -11.66 2.10
CA ALA A 21 2.94 -11.91 1.78
C ALA A 21 3.62 -10.66 1.24
N VAL A 22 3.01 -9.97 0.25
CA VAL A 22 3.57 -8.73 -0.31
C VAL A 22 3.67 -7.64 0.75
N TRP A 23 2.64 -7.48 1.59
CA TRP A 23 2.69 -6.48 2.64
C TRP A 23 3.78 -6.79 3.69
N ALA A 24 3.96 -8.05 4.07
CA ALA A 24 5.04 -8.46 4.96
C ALA A 24 6.42 -8.19 4.34
N ALA A 25 6.60 -8.53 3.06
CA ALA A 25 7.84 -8.29 2.34
C ALA A 25 8.16 -6.78 2.22
N ALA A 26 7.15 -5.95 1.94
CA ALA A 26 7.31 -4.50 1.88
C ALA A 26 7.76 -3.91 3.22
N GLN A 27 7.18 -4.38 4.33
CA GLN A 27 7.58 -3.95 5.67
C GLN A 27 8.99 -4.41 6.02
N CYS A 28 9.35 -5.65 5.68
CA CYS A 28 10.70 -6.17 5.92
C CYS A 28 11.74 -5.35 5.14
N ARG A 29 11.49 -5.11 3.84
CA ARG A 29 12.35 -4.29 2.98
C ARG A 29 12.49 -2.86 3.50
N THR A 30 11.40 -2.24 3.92
CA THR A 30 11.45 -0.89 4.51
C THR A 30 12.31 -0.85 5.77
N ARG A 31 12.19 -1.87 6.64
CA ARG A 31 13.00 -1.99 7.87
C ARG A 31 14.47 -2.19 7.55
N GLU A 32 14.80 -3.14 6.66
CA GLU A 32 16.18 -3.46 6.27
C GLU A 32 16.90 -2.27 5.61
N GLN A 33 16.20 -1.53 4.75
CA GLN A 33 16.75 -0.32 4.13
C GLN A 33 16.90 0.80 5.17
N GLY A 34 15.93 0.95 6.07
CA GLY A 34 16.01 1.90 7.19
C GLY A 34 17.21 1.63 8.12
N GLU A 35 17.50 0.36 8.42
CA GLU A 35 18.68 -0.05 9.19
C GLU A 35 20.00 0.32 8.49
N ARG A 36 19.97 0.47 7.17
CA ARG A 36 21.10 0.91 6.34
C ARG A 36 21.11 2.43 6.11
N GLY A 37 20.18 3.16 6.72
CA GLY A 37 20.01 4.61 6.51
C GLY A 37 19.44 4.99 5.14
N ILE A 38 18.88 4.03 4.41
CA ILE A 38 18.31 4.22 3.08
C ILE A 38 16.79 4.30 3.21
N GLN A 39 16.22 5.43 2.77
CA GLN A 39 14.77 5.58 2.66
C GLN A 39 14.28 4.96 1.36
N ASP A 40 13.75 3.73 1.43
CA ASP A 40 13.11 3.08 0.27
C ASP A 40 11.67 3.57 0.11
N TRP A 41 11.53 4.64 -0.68
CA TRP A 41 10.25 5.28 -0.97
C TRP A 41 9.28 4.39 -1.74
N TYR A 42 9.77 3.49 -2.59
CA TYR A 42 8.94 2.51 -3.29
C TYR A 42 8.30 1.54 -2.30
N ALA A 43 9.12 0.89 -1.45
CA ALA A 43 8.62 -0.01 -0.42
C ALA A 43 7.69 0.71 0.57
N ALA A 44 8.01 1.96 0.93
CA ALA A 44 7.14 2.79 1.75
C ALA A 44 5.76 3.03 1.09
N GLY A 45 5.72 3.32 -0.21
CA GLY A 45 4.49 3.47 -0.99
C GLY A 45 3.64 2.19 -1.03
N VAL A 46 4.29 1.02 -1.15
CA VAL A 46 3.61 -0.28 -1.07
C VAL A 46 3.01 -0.47 0.33
N VAL A 47 3.78 -0.25 1.40
CA VAL A 47 3.32 -0.42 2.79
C VAL A 47 2.14 0.49 3.12
N THR A 48 2.21 1.77 2.74
CA THR A 48 1.13 2.73 3.03
C THR A 48 -0.15 2.36 2.30
N THR A 49 -0.05 1.95 1.03
CA THR A 49 -1.20 1.51 0.24
C THR A 49 -1.82 0.23 0.81
N CYS A 50 -1.01 -0.77 1.15
CA CYS A 50 -1.51 -2.00 1.78
C CYS A 50 -2.21 -1.73 3.12
N ARG A 51 -1.66 -0.84 3.95
CA ARG A 51 -2.29 -0.43 5.21
C ARG A 51 -3.66 0.19 4.99
N TRP A 52 -3.77 1.09 4.01
CA TRP A 52 -5.03 1.76 3.71
C TRP A 52 -6.08 0.80 3.15
N LEU A 53 -5.73 -0.02 2.15
CA LEU A 53 -6.63 -1.04 1.59
C LEU A 53 -7.12 -2.03 2.67
N ALA A 54 -6.26 -2.33 3.65
CA ALA A 54 -6.60 -3.21 4.74
C ALA A 54 -7.45 -2.56 5.84
N GLY A 55 -7.74 -1.26 5.75
CA GLY A 55 -8.40 -0.50 6.82
C GLY A 55 -7.60 -0.51 8.12
N ALA A 56 -6.27 -0.56 8.01
CA ALA A 56 -5.40 -0.72 9.16
C ALA A 56 -5.38 0.54 10.02
N SER A 57 -5.45 0.40 11.33
CA SER A 57 -5.24 1.49 12.28
C SER A 57 -3.83 1.42 12.86
N HIS A 58 -3.23 2.58 13.10
CA HIS A 58 -1.93 2.71 13.76
C HIS A 58 -2.04 3.59 14.99
N ARG A 59 -1.18 3.33 15.98
CA ARG A 59 -1.08 4.17 17.17
C ARG A 59 -0.04 5.25 16.94
N THR A 60 -0.42 6.50 17.15
CA THR A 60 0.48 7.64 17.11
C THR A 60 1.40 7.67 18.34
N SER A 61 2.47 8.46 18.29
CA SER A 61 3.39 8.68 19.41
C SER A 61 2.71 9.23 20.67
N TRP A 62 1.55 9.90 20.51
CA TRP A 62 0.72 10.43 21.59
C TRP A 62 -0.37 9.45 22.07
N GLY A 63 -0.34 8.20 21.62
CA GLY A 63 -1.24 7.14 22.05
C GLY A 63 -2.59 7.05 21.32
N LEU A 64 -2.91 8.00 20.44
CA LEU A 64 -4.15 8.01 19.66
C LEU A 64 -4.13 6.95 18.56
N VAL A 65 -5.22 6.21 18.42
CA VAL A 65 -5.44 5.26 17.31
C VAL A 65 -6.01 6.02 16.12
N GLN A 66 -5.31 6.01 14.99
CA GLN A 66 -5.77 6.63 13.74
C GLN A 66 -5.88 5.58 12.63
N PRO A 67 -6.91 5.67 11.77
CA PRO A 67 -6.98 4.86 10.56
C PRO A 67 -5.83 5.24 9.61
N ALA A 68 -5.40 4.27 8.81
CA ALA A 68 -4.46 4.51 7.73
C ALA A 68 -5.08 5.50 6.72
N ALA A 69 -4.27 6.47 6.30
CA ALA A 69 -4.67 7.41 5.28
C ALA A 69 -4.34 6.87 3.89
N ALA A 70 -5.18 7.21 2.91
CA ALA A 70 -4.91 7.02 1.50
C ALA A 70 -3.60 7.74 1.13
N PRO A 71 -2.70 7.10 0.35
CA PRO A 71 -1.33 7.58 0.22
C PRO A 71 -1.21 8.96 -0.46
N VAL A 72 -2.03 9.28 -1.44
CA VAL A 72 -2.03 10.52 -2.22
C VAL A 72 -3.14 11.46 -1.77
N THR A 73 -4.40 10.99 -1.71
CA THR A 73 -5.53 11.86 -1.31
C THR A 73 -5.56 12.15 0.19
N GLN A 74 -4.81 11.39 0.99
CA GLN A 74 -4.76 11.52 2.46
C GLN A 74 -6.13 11.30 3.13
N SER A 75 -7.09 10.69 2.42
CA SER A 75 -8.38 10.30 3.00
C SER A 75 -8.17 9.30 4.13
N ARG A 76 -8.74 9.57 5.30
CA ARG A 76 -8.71 8.69 6.47
C ARG A 76 -9.93 7.78 6.57
N GLU A 77 -10.81 7.84 5.56
CA GLU A 77 -11.97 6.98 5.48
C GLU A 77 -11.57 5.56 5.06
N THR A 78 -12.43 4.60 5.42
CA THR A 78 -12.31 3.22 4.95
C THR A 78 -12.20 3.23 3.43
N ALA A 79 -11.29 2.44 2.86
CA ALA A 79 -11.08 2.33 1.43
C ALA A 79 -12.30 1.67 0.74
N TYR A 80 -13.40 2.40 0.54
CA TYR A 80 -14.50 1.96 -0.30
C TYR A 80 -14.09 2.04 -1.78
N GLU A 81 -14.78 1.31 -2.65
CA GLU A 81 -14.44 1.22 -4.08
C GLU A 81 -14.30 2.61 -4.72
N GLU A 82 -15.20 3.55 -4.38
CA GLU A 82 -15.16 4.92 -4.91
C GLU A 82 -13.90 5.69 -4.47
N LEU A 83 -13.45 5.48 -3.24
CA LEU A 83 -12.24 6.11 -2.71
C LEU A 83 -10.98 5.47 -3.31
N ILE A 84 -10.99 4.16 -3.56
CA ILE A 84 -9.89 3.48 -4.26
C ILE A 84 -9.79 3.96 -5.71
N GLU A 85 -10.91 4.16 -6.39
CA GLU A 85 -10.93 4.74 -7.74
C GLU A 85 -10.40 6.19 -7.75
N ALA A 86 -10.85 7.02 -6.81
CA ALA A 86 -10.35 8.39 -6.65
C ALA A 86 -8.84 8.43 -6.39
N GLU A 87 -8.33 7.48 -5.60
CA GLU A 87 -6.91 7.32 -5.33
C GLU A 87 -6.13 6.92 -6.58
N CYS A 88 -6.65 6.01 -7.42
CA CYS A 88 -6.04 5.65 -8.71
C CYS A 88 -5.87 6.89 -9.60
N LEU A 89 -6.91 7.73 -9.71
CA LEU A 89 -6.85 8.98 -10.47
C LEU A 89 -5.84 9.97 -9.86
N ALA A 90 -5.81 10.09 -8.54
CA ALA A 90 -4.87 10.97 -7.85
C ALA A 90 -3.41 10.55 -8.09
N VAL A 91 -3.11 9.25 -8.09
CA VAL A 91 -1.78 8.70 -8.40
C VAL A 91 -1.32 9.03 -9.80
N GLU A 92 -2.22 9.05 -10.80
CA GLU A 92 -1.85 9.42 -12.17
C GLU A 92 -1.61 10.92 -12.32
N LEU A 93 -2.31 11.74 -11.52
CA LEU A 93 -2.23 13.20 -11.60
C LEU A 93 -1.19 13.81 -10.65
N VAL A 94 -0.64 13.05 -9.70
CA VAL A 94 0.25 13.62 -8.65
C VAL A 94 1.52 14.23 -9.23
N SER A 95 2.09 13.66 -10.30
CA SER A 95 3.27 14.23 -10.97
C SER A 95 2.99 15.57 -11.64
N LEU A 96 1.74 15.86 -11.99
CA LEU A 96 1.33 17.15 -12.56
C LEU A 96 0.98 18.16 -11.47
N ARG A 97 0.32 17.70 -10.40
CA ARG A 97 -0.18 18.57 -9.31
C ARG A 97 0.88 18.91 -8.27
N GLN A 98 1.81 17.98 -8.02
CA GLN A 98 2.83 18.04 -6.98
C GLN A 98 4.14 17.42 -7.48
N PRO A 99 4.78 18.01 -8.49
CA PRO A 99 6.02 17.47 -9.06
C PRO A 99 7.14 17.34 -8.03
N ASP A 100 7.28 18.32 -7.14
CA ASP A 100 8.32 18.34 -6.09
C ASP A 100 8.18 17.15 -5.13
N LEU A 101 6.94 16.80 -4.76
CA LEU A 101 6.66 15.65 -3.89
C LEU A 101 7.14 14.33 -4.50
N VAL A 102 6.98 14.17 -5.81
CA VAL A 102 7.41 12.98 -6.54
C VAL A 102 8.92 12.98 -6.70
N ALA A 103 9.52 14.15 -6.97
CA ALA A 103 10.97 14.29 -7.08
C ALA A 103 11.70 13.98 -5.76
N ASP A 104 11.15 14.43 -4.63
CA ASP A 104 11.70 14.19 -3.29
C ASP A 104 11.56 12.73 -2.84
N ARG A 105 10.67 11.96 -3.49
CA ARG A 105 10.31 10.59 -3.10
C ARG A 105 10.41 9.63 -4.30
N PRO A 106 11.63 9.37 -4.80
CA PRO A 106 11.82 8.54 -5.98
C PRO A 106 11.26 7.13 -5.78
N GLY A 107 10.36 6.69 -6.66
CA GLY A 107 9.73 5.36 -6.58
C GLY A 107 8.45 5.29 -5.74
N TRP A 108 8.11 6.33 -4.97
CA TRP A 108 6.93 6.33 -4.11
C TRP A 108 5.62 6.19 -4.88
N ARG A 109 5.46 6.99 -5.95
CA ARG A 109 4.28 6.93 -6.82
C ARG A 109 4.17 5.57 -7.48
N GLU A 110 5.29 5.03 -7.94
CA GLU A 110 5.40 3.75 -8.63
C GLU A 110 4.98 2.60 -7.71
N GLY A 111 5.40 2.63 -6.44
CA GLY A 111 5.01 1.63 -5.44
C GLY A 111 3.52 1.66 -5.13
N ILE A 112 2.93 2.86 -5.01
CA ILE A 112 1.49 3.02 -4.81
C ILE A 112 0.72 2.49 -6.03
N ARG A 113 1.11 2.93 -7.22
CA ARG A 113 0.48 2.54 -8.49
C ARG A 113 0.52 1.03 -8.68
N ALA A 114 1.70 0.42 -8.53
CA ALA A 114 1.86 -1.02 -8.66
C ALA A 114 0.97 -1.78 -7.67
N THR A 115 0.84 -1.29 -6.43
CA THR A 115 -0.01 -1.92 -5.42
C THR A 115 -1.50 -1.81 -5.75
N LEU A 116 -1.98 -0.63 -6.20
CA LEU A 116 -3.39 -0.44 -6.57
C LEU A 116 -3.78 -1.26 -7.80
N TRP A 117 -2.93 -1.28 -8.83
CA TRP A 117 -3.20 -2.06 -10.05
C TRP A 117 -3.22 -3.55 -9.74
N TRP A 118 -2.23 -4.05 -9.01
CA TRP A 118 -2.20 -5.46 -8.66
C TRP A 118 -3.34 -5.86 -7.70
N ALA A 119 -3.48 -5.19 -6.55
CA ALA A 119 -4.39 -5.64 -5.50
C ALA A 119 -5.86 -5.32 -5.81
N TRP A 120 -6.15 -4.14 -6.35
CA TRP A 120 -7.53 -3.67 -6.57
C TRP A 120 -8.00 -3.84 -8.02
N ARG A 121 -7.17 -3.55 -9.03
CA ARG A 121 -7.56 -3.81 -10.43
C ARG A 121 -7.41 -5.28 -10.82
N GLY A 122 -6.57 -6.04 -10.11
CA GLY A 122 -6.20 -7.40 -10.50
C GLY A 122 -5.30 -7.42 -11.75
N GLU A 123 -4.58 -6.32 -12.00
CA GLU A 123 -3.77 -6.11 -13.19
C GLU A 123 -2.28 -6.02 -12.83
N GLY A 124 -1.44 -6.66 -13.63
CA GLY A 124 0.01 -6.60 -13.45
C GLY A 124 0.54 -7.52 -12.34
N PRO A 125 1.88 -7.57 -12.20
CA PRO A 125 2.54 -8.40 -11.20
C PRO A 125 2.43 -7.80 -9.79
N PRO A 126 2.64 -8.60 -8.73
CA PRO A 126 2.81 -8.07 -7.39
C PRO A 126 3.96 -7.05 -7.35
N PRO A 127 3.83 -5.96 -6.56
CA PRO A 127 4.82 -4.88 -6.52
C PRO A 127 6.16 -5.33 -5.92
N LEU A 128 6.18 -6.44 -5.20
CA LEU A 128 7.39 -7.06 -4.67
C LEU A 128 7.30 -8.57 -4.89
N ASP A 129 8.42 -9.15 -5.31
CA ASP A 129 8.54 -10.60 -5.45
C ASP A 129 8.44 -11.26 -4.07
N VAL A 130 7.40 -12.09 -3.92
CA VAL A 130 7.22 -12.93 -2.75
C VAL A 130 7.19 -14.38 -3.17
N PRO A 131 7.80 -15.29 -2.40
CA PRO A 131 7.68 -16.72 -2.68
C PRO A 131 6.20 -17.08 -2.71
N ARG A 132 5.72 -17.58 -3.85
CA ARG A 132 4.34 -18.06 -3.98
C ARG A 132 4.18 -19.18 -2.96
N GLN A 133 3.42 -18.94 -1.89
CA GLN A 133 3.03 -19.99 -0.96
C GLN A 133 2.17 -20.96 -1.78
N ALA A 134 2.77 -22.07 -2.24
CA ALA A 134 2.05 -23.13 -2.90
C ALA A 134 0.98 -23.61 -1.92
N GLY A 135 -0.29 -23.40 -2.27
CA GLY A 135 -1.40 -23.89 -1.47
C GLY A 135 -1.29 -25.41 -1.36
N THR A 136 -1.10 -25.90 -0.15
CA THR A 136 -1.39 -27.30 0.16
C THR A 136 -2.90 -27.47 0.05
N GLY A 137 -3.33 -28.22 -0.95
CA GLY A 137 -4.72 -28.64 -1.12
C GLY A 137 -5.14 -29.69 -0.10
#